data_AF-A0A2Z6IC25-F1
#
_entry.id   AF-A0A2Z6IC25-F1
#
_cell.length_a   1.000
_cell.length_b   1.000
_cell.length_c   1.000
_cell.angle_alpha   90.00
_cell.angle_beta   90.00
_cell.angle_gamma   90.00
#
_symmetry.space_group_name_H-M   'P 1'
#
loop_
_entity.id
_entity.type
_entity.pdbx_description
1 polymer ?
#
loop_
_entity_poly.entity_id
_entity_poly.type
_entity_poly.pdbx_seq_one_letter_code
_entity_poly.pdbx_strand_id
1 'polypeptide(L)'
;MSNEKNVGTTFADNLGTALGGCVRDQTVVLFNRDVAASAGVKLCPIPFAGEKKKRGFKIRWAALLAGAGLWSAITEIPELGRETRLLNRTERALAVYADEALEGRLLGKVSPEERETYEALRKAFLALARRPSTRAEDFAKAFLDAVRAWDPASAANPERALRATTHRVTEAAHIFSRLAQSLRESPYAYDPNAFAGKA
;
A
#
# COMPACT_ATOMS: atom_id res chain seq x y z
N MET A 1 -37.88 -5.24 3.79
CA MET A 1 -36.71 -4.78 4.57
C MET A 1 -35.53 -4.72 3.62
N SER A 2 -35.23 -3.52 3.12
CA SER A 2 -34.00 -3.26 2.36
C SER A 2 -32.81 -3.48 3.29
N ASN A 3 -32.06 -4.56 3.09
CA ASN A 3 -30.75 -4.75 3.73
C ASN A 3 -29.81 -3.67 3.19
N GLU A 4 -29.89 -2.45 3.71
CA GLU A 4 -28.78 -1.52 3.64
C GLU A 4 -27.62 -2.21 4.38
N LYS A 5 -26.69 -2.75 3.60
CA LYS A 5 -25.43 -3.29 4.09
C LYS A 5 -24.63 -2.14 4.73
N ASN A 6 -24.97 -1.79 5.96
CA ASN A 6 -24.35 -0.66 6.65
C ASN A 6 -22.87 -0.94 6.87
N VAL A 7 -22.04 -0.07 6.30
CA VAL A 7 -20.59 -0.04 6.51
C VAL A 7 -20.36 0.19 8.00
N GLY A 8 -20.13 -0.89 8.75
CA GLY A 8 -19.94 -0.87 10.21
C GLY A 8 -18.50 -1.13 10.62
N THR A 9 -18.25 -1.21 11.93
CA THR A 9 -16.90 -1.45 12.47
C THR A 9 -16.29 -2.76 12.00
N THR A 10 -17.09 -3.83 11.88
CA THR A 10 -16.64 -5.13 11.37
C THR A 10 -16.18 -5.04 9.93
N PHE A 11 -16.96 -4.37 9.09
CA PHE A 11 -16.58 -4.14 7.70
C PHE A 11 -15.28 -3.34 7.60
N ALA A 12 -15.13 -2.30 8.42
CA ALA A 12 -13.92 -1.47 8.44
C ALA A 12 -12.66 -2.28 8.81
N ASP A 13 -12.75 -3.18 9.79
CA ASP A 13 -11.64 -4.09 10.15
C ASP A 13 -11.32 -5.05 9.02
N ASN A 14 -12.34 -5.74 8.51
CA ASN A 14 -12.22 -6.73 7.44
C ASN A 14 -11.62 -6.12 6.17
N LEU A 15 -12.04 -4.91 5.82
CA LEU A 15 -11.47 -4.15 4.71
C LEU A 15 -10.00 -3.82 4.98
N GLY A 16 -9.66 -3.34 6.18
CA GLY A 16 -8.27 -3.06 6.54
C GLY A 16 -7.38 -4.30 6.40
N THR A 17 -7.83 -5.43 6.96
CA THR A 17 -7.12 -6.72 6.85
C THR A 17 -6.94 -7.16 5.39
N ALA A 18 -8.00 -7.10 4.58
CA ALA A 18 -7.93 -7.45 3.16
C ALA A 18 -6.94 -6.55 2.40
N LEU A 19 -6.97 -5.24 2.64
CA LEU A 19 -6.02 -4.28 2.06
C LEU A 19 -4.59 -4.62 2.49
N GLY A 20 -4.36 -4.92 3.77
CA GLY A 20 -3.03 -5.32 4.27
C GLY A 20 -2.50 -6.59 3.61
N GLY A 21 -3.37 -7.60 3.39
CA GLY A 21 -3.01 -8.80 2.64
C GLY A 21 -2.65 -8.49 1.18
N CYS A 22 -3.36 -7.55 0.56
CA CYS A 22 -3.06 -7.10 -0.79
C CYS A 22 -1.74 -6.29 -0.86
N VAL A 23 -1.41 -5.50 0.17
CA VAL A 23 -0.08 -4.85 0.28
C VAL A 23 1.04 -5.90 0.31
N ARG A 24 0.88 -6.97 1.11
CA ARG A 24 1.83 -8.10 1.13
C ARG A 24 1.99 -8.69 -0.27
N ASP A 25 0.89 -9.02 -0.94
CA ASP A 25 0.93 -9.69 -2.23
C ASP A 25 1.56 -8.80 -3.31
N GLN A 26 1.19 -7.51 -3.34
CA GLN A 26 1.78 -6.55 -4.29
C GLN A 26 3.28 -6.27 -4.01
N THR A 27 3.73 -6.39 -2.76
CA THR A 27 5.13 -6.17 -2.35
C THR A 27 6.01 -7.40 -2.52
N VAL A 28 5.49 -8.59 -2.21
CA VAL A 28 6.28 -9.82 -2.13
C VAL A 28 6.15 -10.64 -3.40
N VAL A 29 4.94 -10.74 -3.94
CA VAL A 29 4.60 -11.62 -5.07
C VAL A 29 4.64 -10.84 -6.39
N LEU A 30 3.98 -9.68 -6.45
CA LEU A 30 3.87 -8.89 -7.69
C LEU A 30 4.95 -7.83 -7.86
N PHE A 31 5.83 -7.65 -6.87
CA PHE A 31 6.96 -6.76 -7.02
C PHE A 31 7.88 -7.26 -8.13
N ASN A 32 7.82 -6.57 -9.27
CA ASN A 32 8.66 -6.84 -10.41
C ASN A 32 9.80 -5.81 -10.49
N ARG A 33 10.86 -6.18 -11.19
CA ARG A 33 11.99 -5.28 -11.46
C ARG A 33 11.56 -4.03 -12.23
N ASP A 34 10.46 -4.11 -12.98
CA ASP A 34 9.98 -3.02 -13.83
C ASP A 34 9.36 -1.88 -13.01
N VAL A 35 8.82 -2.15 -11.82
CA VAL A 35 8.36 -1.12 -10.86
C VAL A 35 9.57 -0.35 -10.32
N ALA A 36 10.68 -1.04 -10.03
CA ALA A 36 11.91 -0.36 -9.67
C ALA A 36 12.48 0.46 -10.84
N ALA A 37 12.47 -0.12 -12.04
CA ALA A 37 12.94 0.56 -13.24
C ALA A 37 12.09 1.79 -13.61
N SER A 38 10.77 1.77 -13.39
CA SER A 38 9.90 2.94 -13.61
C SER A 38 10.24 4.10 -12.67
N ALA A 39 10.79 3.81 -11.51
CA ALA A 39 11.29 4.80 -10.55
C ALA A 39 12.77 5.17 -10.78
N GLY A 40 13.39 4.69 -11.88
CA GLY A 40 14.80 4.94 -12.19
C GLY A 40 15.79 4.06 -11.41
N VAL A 41 15.31 3.11 -10.60
CA VAL A 41 16.14 2.25 -9.76
C VAL A 41 16.59 1.02 -10.53
N LYS A 42 17.90 0.89 -10.73
CA LYS A 42 18.51 -0.29 -11.34
C LYS A 42 18.75 -1.36 -10.28
N LEU A 43 18.01 -2.47 -10.37
CA LEU A 43 18.19 -3.64 -9.52
C LEU A 43 18.96 -4.74 -10.23
N CYS A 44 19.80 -5.47 -9.49
CA CYS A 44 20.58 -6.58 -10.04
C CYS A 44 19.63 -7.72 -10.49
N PRO A 45 19.76 -8.22 -11.74
CA PRO A 45 18.92 -9.30 -12.25
C PRO A 45 19.21 -10.66 -11.61
N ILE A 46 20.41 -10.83 -11.03
CA ILE A 46 20.86 -12.11 -10.51
C ILE A 46 20.06 -12.44 -9.22
N PRO A 47 19.55 -13.68 -9.07
CA PRO A 47 18.92 -14.14 -7.83
C PRO A 47 19.86 -13.93 -6.64
N PHE A 48 19.34 -13.46 -5.51
CA PHE A 48 20.10 -13.23 -4.26
C PHE A 48 21.23 -12.20 -4.31
N ALA A 49 21.54 -11.63 -5.49
CA ALA A 49 22.44 -10.50 -5.61
C ALA A 49 21.70 -9.18 -5.39
N GLY A 50 22.35 -8.23 -4.70
CA GLY A 50 21.79 -6.90 -4.46
C GLY A 50 20.55 -6.89 -3.54
N GLU A 51 20.40 -7.90 -2.68
CA GLU A 51 19.24 -8.03 -1.77
C GLU A 51 19.03 -6.80 -0.88
N LYS A 52 20.11 -6.15 -0.43
CA LYS A 52 19.99 -4.89 0.33
C LYS A 52 19.29 -3.81 -0.48
N LYS A 53 19.67 -3.64 -1.76
CA LYS A 53 19.05 -2.65 -2.64
C LYS A 53 17.60 -3.01 -2.99
N LYS A 54 17.34 -4.29 -3.27
CA LYS A 54 15.97 -4.81 -3.51
C LYS A 54 15.07 -4.57 -2.29
N ARG A 55 15.56 -4.88 -1.08
CA ARG A 55 14.85 -4.67 0.19
C ARG A 55 14.59 -3.18 0.45
N GLY A 56 15.60 -2.34 0.28
CA GLY A 56 15.47 -0.89 0.43
C GLY A 56 14.41 -0.29 -0.52
N PHE A 57 14.28 -0.80 -1.74
CA PHE A 57 13.19 -0.40 -2.62
C PHE A 57 11.83 -0.95 -2.14
N LYS A 58 11.77 -2.25 -1.81
CA LYS A 58 10.53 -2.92 -1.39
C LYS A 58 9.88 -2.26 -0.17
N ILE A 59 10.65 -1.82 0.83
CA ILE A 59 10.06 -1.12 1.99
C ILE A 59 9.39 0.20 1.60
N ARG A 60 9.99 0.95 0.66
CA ARG A 60 9.40 2.21 0.15
C ARG A 60 8.14 1.91 -0.64
N TRP A 61 8.18 0.87 -1.47
CA TRP A 61 7.04 0.44 -2.27
C TRP A 61 5.88 -0.05 -1.39
N ALA A 62 6.17 -0.86 -0.37
CA ALA A 62 5.19 -1.33 0.61
C ALA A 62 4.52 -0.16 1.34
N ALA A 63 5.31 0.84 1.76
CA ALA A 63 4.79 2.05 2.40
C ALA A 63 3.84 2.83 1.48
N LEU A 64 4.20 2.98 0.19
CA LEU A 64 3.29 3.58 -0.80
C LEU A 64 2.02 2.76 -0.98
N LEU A 65 2.13 1.44 -1.08
CA LEU A 65 0.99 0.55 -1.30
C LEU A 65 -0.03 0.64 -0.16
N ALA A 66 0.42 0.79 1.08
CA ALA A 66 -0.46 1.02 2.22
C ALA A 66 -1.32 2.29 2.04
N GLY A 67 -0.70 3.40 1.62
CA GLY A 67 -1.42 4.64 1.33
C GLY A 67 -2.32 4.54 0.09
N ALA A 68 -1.84 3.93 -1.00
CA ALA A 68 -2.62 3.71 -2.22
C ALA A 68 -3.83 2.81 -1.97
N GLY A 69 -3.69 1.80 -1.11
CA GLY A 69 -4.78 0.92 -0.70
C GLY A 69 -5.86 1.66 0.09
N LEU A 70 -5.46 2.48 1.07
CA LEU A 70 -6.41 3.32 1.81
C LEU A 70 -7.09 4.36 0.89
N TRP A 71 -6.33 4.99 0.00
CA TRP A 71 -6.85 5.96 -0.97
C TRP A 71 -7.89 5.35 -1.89
N SER A 72 -7.61 4.15 -2.41
CA SER A 72 -8.55 3.41 -3.27
C SER A 72 -9.82 3.05 -2.49
N ALA A 73 -9.68 2.59 -1.25
CA ALA A 73 -10.83 2.27 -0.39
C ALA A 73 -11.73 3.49 -0.11
N ILE A 74 -11.15 4.66 0.19
CA ILE A 74 -11.91 5.91 0.39
C ILE A 74 -12.66 6.30 -0.90
N THR A 75 -12.03 6.08 -2.06
CA THR A 75 -12.60 6.42 -3.37
C THR A 75 -13.77 5.52 -3.72
N GLU A 76 -13.65 4.21 -3.50
CA GLU A 76 -14.71 3.22 -3.81
C GLU A 76 -15.83 3.19 -2.76
N ILE A 77 -15.54 3.59 -1.52
CA ILE A 77 -16.46 3.55 -0.39
C ILE A 77 -16.52 4.93 0.26
N PRO A 78 -17.25 5.89 -0.34
CA PRO A 78 -17.32 7.27 0.18
C PRO A 78 -17.85 7.34 1.62
N GLU A 79 -18.63 6.36 2.06
CA GLU A 79 -19.11 6.24 3.44
C GLU A 79 -17.96 6.11 4.44
N LEU A 80 -16.91 5.35 4.07
CA LEU A 80 -15.69 5.21 4.87
C LEU A 80 -14.99 6.55 5.06
N GLY A 81 -14.90 7.35 3.98
CA GLY A 81 -14.27 8.67 4.01
C GLY A 81 -15.03 9.72 4.83
N ARG A 82 -16.35 9.54 5.02
CA ARG A 82 -17.20 10.45 5.80
C ARG A 82 -17.16 10.18 7.30
N GLU A 83 -16.94 8.93 7.71
CA GLU A 83 -16.89 8.57 9.13
C GLU A 83 -15.45 8.36 9.63
N THR A 84 -14.92 9.38 10.32
CA THR A 84 -13.55 9.37 10.87
C THR A 84 -13.23 8.13 11.70
N ARG A 85 -14.21 7.59 12.44
CA ARG A 85 -14.05 6.40 13.28
C ARG A 85 -13.79 5.15 12.44
N LEU A 86 -14.57 4.93 11.38
CA LEU A 86 -14.41 3.79 10.49
C LEU A 86 -13.12 3.91 9.70
N LEU A 87 -12.81 5.10 9.19
CA LEU A 87 -11.57 5.34 8.47
C LEU A 87 -10.33 5.04 9.32
N ASN A 88 -10.28 5.56 10.54
CA ASN A 88 -9.16 5.29 11.46
C ASN A 88 -9.05 3.80 11.81
N ARG A 89 -10.18 3.09 11.86
CA ARG A 89 -10.22 1.65 12.14
C ARG A 89 -9.68 0.84 10.96
N THR A 90 -10.12 1.13 9.73
CA THR A 90 -9.57 0.53 8.50
C THR A 90 -8.09 0.82 8.35
N GLU A 91 -7.66 2.07 8.56
CA GLU A 91 -6.25 2.48 8.51
C GLU A 91 -5.41 1.67 9.50
N ARG A 92 -5.86 1.52 10.75
CA ARG A 92 -5.16 0.74 11.77
C ARG A 92 -5.11 -0.75 11.41
N ALA A 93 -6.22 -1.35 10.99
CA ALA A 93 -6.26 -2.77 10.62
C ALA A 93 -5.35 -3.06 9.42
N LEU A 94 -5.36 -2.19 8.40
CA LEU A 94 -4.43 -2.25 7.27
C LEU A 94 -2.98 -2.18 7.75
N ALA A 95 -2.66 -1.18 8.58
CA ALA A 95 -1.31 -0.96 9.08
C ALA A 95 -0.77 -2.19 9.84
N VAL A 96 -1.55 -2.70 10.79
CA VAL A 96 -1.17 -3.86 11.62
C VAL A 96 -0.99 -5.10 10.75
N TYR A 97 -1.99 -5.44 9.93
CA TYR A 97 -1.95 -6.68 9.16
C TYR A 97 -0.88 -6.64 8.07
N ALA A 98 -0.66 -5.49 7.41
CA ALA A 98 0.42 -5.34 6.44
C ALA A 98 1.80 -5.55 7.08
N ASP A 99 2.03 -4.99 8.27
CA ASP A 99 3.31 -5.13 8.98
C ASP A 99 3.55 -6.58 9.39
N GLU A 100 2.56 -7.23 10.01
CA GLU A 100 2.60 -8.65 10.39
C GLU A 100 2.89 -9.54 9.18
N ALA A 101 2.16 -9.32 8.08
CA ALA A 101 2.30 -10.09 6.85
C ALA A 101 3.66 -9.88 6.15
N LEU A 102 4.28 -8.72 6.34
CA LEU A 102 5.60 -8.40 5.80
C LEU A 102 6.75 -8.77 6.73
N GLU A 103 6.51 -9.06 8.01
CA GLU A 103 7.54 -9.30 9.03
C GLU A 103 8.48 -10.44 8.61
N GLY A 104 7.95 -11.64 8.38
CA GLY A 104 8.77 -12.80 8.00
C GLY A 104 9.41 -12.72 6.60
N ARG A 105 8.96 -11.79 5.74
CA ARG A 105 9.35 -11.73 4.32
C ARG A 105 10.25 -10.54 3.98
N LEU A 106 10.09 -9.43 4.69
CA LEU A 106 10.72 -8.16 4.39
C LEU A 106 11.22 -7.47 5.66
N LEU A 107 10.32 -7.16 6.59
CA LEU A 107 10.61 -6.22 7.68
C LEU A 107 11.48 -6.83 8.80
N GLY A 108 11.39 -8.14 9.05
CA GLY A 108 12.27 -8.82 10.01
C GLY A 108 13.73 -8.93 9.56
N LYS A 109 14.06 -8.45 8.35
CA LYS A 109 15.41 -8.46 7.76
C LYS A 109 15.97 -7.06 7.55
N VAL A 110 15.24 -6.01 7.95
CA VAL A 110 15.70 -4.62 7.82
C VAL A 110 16.45 -4.17 9.08
N SER A 111 17.33 -3.18 8.93
CA SER A 111 17.93 -2.53 10.11
C SER A 111 16.88 -1.69 10.87
N PRO A 112 17.14 -1.31 12.13
CA PRO A 112 16.27 -0.39 12.87
C PRO A 112 16.01 0.93 12.13
N GLU A 113 17.03 1.47 11.46
CA GLU A 113 16.92 2.73 10.68
C GLU A 113 16.02 2.54 9.43
N GLU A 114 16.15 1.39 8.76
CA GLU A 114 15.29 1.04 7.64
C GLU A 114 13.83 0.83 8.10
N ARG A 115 13.62 0.31 9.32
CA ARG A 115 12.30 0.16 9.93
C ARG A 115 11.66 1.50 10.25
N GLU A 116 12.42 2.41 10.87
CA GLU A 116 11.97 3.79 11.14
C GLU A 116 11.61 4.52 9.83
N THR A 117 12.45 4.36 8.80
CA THR A 117 12.19 4.93 7.47
C THR A 117 10.88 4.38 6.88
N TYR A 118 10.66 3.07 6.96
CA TYR A 118 9.42 2.44 6.49
C TYR A 118 8.19 3.02 7.22
N GLU A 119 8.25 3.13 8.54
CA GLU A 119 7.14 3.62 9.36
C GLU A 119 6.83 5.10 9.07
N ALA A 120 7.86 5.93 8.94
CA ALA A 120 7.73 7.34 8.58
C ALA A 120 7.09 7.51 7.20
N LEU A 121 7.57 6.77 6.19
CA LEU A 121 7.02 6.81 4.84
C LEU A 121 5.57 6.33 4.81
N ARG A 122 5.28 5.21 5.49
CA ARG A 122 3.91 4.67 5.53
C ARG A 122 2.95 5.68 6.16
N LYS A 123 3.32 6.31 7.27
CA LYS A 123 2.53 7.38 7.89
C LYS A 123 2.31 8.55 6.91
N ALA A 124 3.34 8.95 6.17
CA ALA A 124 3.22 10.02 5.18
C ALA A 124 2.26 9.66 4.02
N PHE A 125 2.34 8.43 3.49
CA PHE A 125 1.45 7.98 2.42
C PHE A 125 0.01 7.77 2.88
N LEU A 126 -0.21 7.28 4.11
CA LEU A 126 -1.55 7.21 4.71
C LEU A 126 -2.14 8.61 4.91
N ALA A 127 -1.33 9.58 5.37
CA ALA A 127 -1.76 10.96 5.46
C ALA A 127 -2.10 11.57 4.08
N LEU A 128 -1.32 11.23 3.04
CA LEU A 128 -1.59 11.65 1.66
C LEU A 128 -2.91 11.07 1.14
N ALA A 129 -3.21 9.81 1.44
CA ALA A 129 -4.46 9.14 1.06
C ALA A 129 -5.72 9.87 1.55
N ARG A 130 -5.62 10.53 2.72
CA ARG A 130 -6.74 11.24 3.36
C ARG A 130 -6.97 12.64 2.82
N ARG A 131 -6.02 13.19 2.05
CA ARG A 131 -6.17 14.56 1.51
C ARG A 131 -7.25 14.58 0.44
N PRO A 132 -8.14 15.58 0.44
CA PRO A 132 -9.08 15.77 -0.65
C PRO A 132 -8.34 15.95 -1.98
N SER A 133 -8.91 15.41 -3.06
CA SER A 133 -8.37 15.52 -4.43
C SER A 133 -7.00 14.89 -4.67
N THR A 134 -6.51 14.04 -3.77
CA THR A 134 -5.29 13.24 -4.01
C THR A 134 -5.43 12.41 -5.28
N ARG A 135 -4.40 12.45 -6.11
CA ARG A 135 -4.28 11.69 -7.36
C ARG A 135 -3.12 10.71 -7.27
N ALA A 136 -3.12 9.71 -8.15
CA ALA A 136 -2.00 8.77 -8.30
C ALA A 136 -0.65 9.48 -8.54
N GLU A 137 -0.66 10.63 -9.22
CA GLU A 137 0.53 11.44 -9.47
C GLU A 137 1.14 11.99 -8.18
N ASP A 138 0.32 12.34 -7.17
CA ASP A 138 0.82 12.86 -5.88
C ASP A 138 1.57 11.77 -5.11
N PHE A 139 1.05 10.55 -5.13
CA PHE A 139 1.75 9.37 -4.60
C PHE A 139 3.05 9.12 -5.34
N ALA A 140 3.03 9.20 -6.68
CA ALA A 140 4.22 9.00 -7.49
C ALA A 140 5.31 10.05 -7.21
N LYS A 141 4.94 11.32 -7.05
CA LYS A 141 5.85 12.41 -6.67
C LYS A 141 6.50 12.12 -5.31
N ALA A 142 5.68 11.91 -4.28
CA ALA A 142 6.18 11.63 -2.93
C ALA A 142 7.05 10.37 -2.87
N PHE A 143 6.72 9.34 -3.65
CA PHE A 143 7.52 8.13 -3.76
C PHE A 143 8.85 8.35 -4.46
N LEU A 144 8.86 9.08 -5.57
CA LEU A 144 10.10 9.40 -6.27
C LEU A 144 11.03 10.24 -5.40
N ASP A 145 10.50 11.16 -4.60
CA ASP A 145 11.31 11.93 -3.65
C ASP A 145 11.93 11.02 -2.57
N ALA A 146 11.15 10.09 -2.02
CA ALA A 146 11.65 9.08 -1.07
C ALA A 146 12.69 8.12 -1.68
N VAL A 147 12.55 7.81 -2.97
CA VAL A 147 13.49 6.98 -3.73
C VAL A 147 14.77 7.74 -4.05
N ARG A 148 14.69 9.01 -4.47
CA ARG A 148 15.86 9.85 -4.78
C ARG A 148 16.69 10.16 -3.55
N ALA A 149 16.04 10.40 -2.41
CA ALA A 149 16.73 10.59 -1.13
C ALA A 149 17.56 9.35 -0.72
N TRP A 150 17.16 8.17 -1.19
CA TRP A 150 17.81 6.89 -0.87
C TRP A 150 18.81 6.40 -1.92
N ASP A 151 18.46 6.55 -3.19
CA ASP A 151 19.29 6.18 -4.35
C ASP A 151 19.37 7.39 -5.28
N PRO A 152 20.28 8.35 -5.04
CA PRO A 152 20.40 9.56 -5.86
C PRO A 152 20.62 9.26 -7.35
N ALA A 153 21.20 8.11 -7.69
CA ALA A 153 21.40 7.68 -9.08
C ALA A 153 20.08 7.42 -9.83
N SER A 154 18.96 7.27 -9.12
CA SER A 154 17.61 7.13 -9.70
C SER A 154 17.04 8.43 -10.28
N ALA A 155 17.65 9.58 -10.00
CA ALA A 155 17.17 10.89 -10.46
C ALA A 155 17.33 11.14 -11.97
N ALA A 156 17.85 10.18 -12.73
CA ALA A 156 17.99 10.28 -14.18
C ALA A 156 16.60 10.38 -14.87
N ASN A 157 16.39 11.45 -15.64
CA ASN A 157 15.15 11.73 -16.38
C ASN A 157 13.87 11.76 -15.49
N PRO A 158 13.69 12.83 -14.69
CA PRO A 158 12.62 12.91 -13.69
C PRO A 158 11.22 12.86 -14.29
N GLU A 159 11.01 13.41 -15.50
CA GLU A 159 9.70 13.39 -16.16
C GLU A 159 9.29 11.99 -16.60
N ARG A 160 10.22 11.23 -17.19
CA ARG A 160 9.95 9.84 -17.58
C ARG A 160 9.65 9.00 -16.34
N ALA A 161 10.43 9.18 -15.28
CA ALA A 161 10.21 8.47 -14.02
C ALA A 161 8.84 8.80 -13.40
N LEU A 162 8.43 10.08 -13.41
CA LEU A 162 7.12 10.49 -12.93
C LEU A 162 5.98 9.85 -13.71
N ARG A 163 6.00 9.90 -15.05
CA ARG A 163 4.96 9.28 -15.89
C ARG A 163 4.88 7.77 -15.66
N ALA A 164 6.02 7.08 -15.70
CA ALA A 164 6.08 5.63 -15.54
C ALA A 164 5.65 5.18 -14.13
N THR A 165 6.08 5.91 -13.10
CA THR A 165 5.72 5.60 -11.70
C THR A 165 4.24 5.88 -11.45
N THR A 166 3.70 7.00 -11.98
CA THR A 166 2.25 7.30 -11.90
C THR A 166 1.44 6.15 -12.48
N HIS A 167 1.83 5.62 -13.63
CA HIS A 167 1.18 4.45 -14.23
C HIS A 167 1.19 3.23 -13.29
N ARG A 168 2.34 2.91 -12.67
CA ARG A 168 2.43 1.80 -11.68
C ARG A 168 1.56 2.02 -10.45
N VAL A 169 1.48 3.25 -9.95
CA VAL A 169 0.59 3.59 -8.83
C VAL A 169 -0.87 3.41 -9.23
N THR A 170 -1.26 3.82 -10.44
CA THR A 170 -2.61 3.61 -10.96
C THR A 170 -2.95 2.13 -11.10
N GLU A 171 -2.03 1.30 -11.61
CA GLU A 171 -2.22 -0.16 -11.69
C GLU A 171 -2.43 -0.78 -10.30
N ALA A 172 -1.57 -0.41 -9.34
CA ALA A 172 -1.68 -0.89 -7.96
C ALA A 172 -3.00 -0.48 -7.29
N ALA A 173 -3.41 0.78 -7.47
CA ALA A 173 -4.67 1.30 -6.97
C ALA A 173 -5.88 0.58 -7.59
N HIS A 174 -5.84 0.26 -8.87
CA HIS A 174 -6.91 -0.48 -9.53
C HIS A 174 -7.13 -1.88 -8.91
N ILE A 175 -6.05 -2.57 -8.50
CA ILE A 175 -6.15 -3.84 -7.78
C ILE A 175 -6.87 -3.64 -6.43
N PHE A 176 -6.53 -2.59 -5.69
CA PHE A 176 -7.20 -2.27 -4.42
C PHE A 176 -8.66 -1.87 -4.61
N SER A 177 -9.00 -1.09 -5.64
CA SER A 177 -10.38 -0.73 -5.96
C SER A 177 -11.23 -1.97 -6.19
N ARG A 178 -10.75 -2.92 -7.02
CA ARG A 178 -11.45 -4.17 -7.28
C ARG A 178 -11.64 -5.01 -6.01
N LEU A 179 -10.63 -5.05 -5.14
CA LEU A 179 -10.72 -5.72 -3.85
C LEU A 179 -11.79 -5.10 -2.95
N ALA A 180 -11.81 -3.76 -2.84
CA ALA A 180 -12.77 -3.05 -2.01
C ALA A 180 -14.22 -3.26 -2.50
N GLN A 181 -14.44 -3.20 -3.82
CA GLN A 181 -15.73 -3.48 -4.44
C GLN A 181 -16.18 -4.92 -4.19
N SER A 182 -15.30 -5.90 -4.47
CA SER A 182 -15.61 -7.32 -4.27
C SER A 182 -15.91 -7.64 -2.80
N LEU A 183 -15.17 -7.03 -1.86
CA LEU A 183 -15.42 -7.20 -0.44
C LEU A 183 -16.77 -6.60 -0.05
N ARG A 184 -17.14 -5.41 -0.51
CA ARG A 184 -18.46 -4.79 -0.26
C ARG A 184 -19.63 -5.68 -0.71
N GLU A 185 -19.45 -6.40 -1.81
CA GLU A 185 -20.44 -7.34 -2.32
C GLU A 185 -20.49 -8.66 -1.53
N SER A 186 -19.37 -9.05 -0.91
CA SER A 186 -19.22 -10.30 -0.18
C SER A 186 -20.03 -10.35 1.13
N PRO A 187 -20.72 -11.46 1.42
CA PRO A 187 -21.37 -11.66 2.72
C PRO A 187 -20.37 -11.74 3.88
N TYR A 188 -19.14 -12.21 3.61
CA TYR A 188 -18.08 -12.32 4.63
C TYR A 188 -17.55 -10.97 5.11
N ALA A 189 -17.78 -9.89 4.37
CA ALA A 189 -17.28 -8.58 4.75
C ALA A 189 -17.89 -8.04 6.04
N TYR A 190 -19.04 -8.56 6.45
CA TYR A 190 -19.76 -8.17 7.67
C TYR A 190 -19.63 -9.21 8.79
N ASP A 191 -18.89 -10.29 8.56
CA ASP A 191 -18.64 -11.35 9.55
C ASP A 191 -17.37 -11.01 10.36
N PRO A 192 -17.47 -10.88 11.71
CA PRO A 192 -16.30 -10.61 12.56
C PRO A 192 -15.25 -11.72 12.55
N ASN A 193 -15.58 -12.92 12.08
CA ASN A 193 -14.67 -14.06 12.04
C ASN A 193 -14.02 -14.30 10.66
N ALA A 194 -14.34 -13.48 9.64
CA ALA A 194 -13.93 -13.72 8.26
C ALA A 194 -12.40 -13.84 8.07
N PHE A 195 -11.61 -13.20 8.94
CA PHE A 195 -10.14 -13.22 8.88
C PHE A 195 -9.47 -13.71 10.17
N ALA A 196 -10.22 -14.25 11.13
CA ALA A 196 -9.70 -14.67 12.44
C ALA A 196 -8.74 -15.89 12.42
N GLY A 197 -8.51 -16.49 11.25
CA GLY A 197 -7.83 -17.78 11.10
C GLY A 197 -6.42 -17.79 10.50
N LYS A 198 -5.71 -16.66 10.43
CA LYS A 198 -4.32 -16.64 9.91
C LYS A 198 -3.41 -15.71 10.71
N ALA A 199 -3.00 -16.20 11.87
CA ALA A 199 -1.74 -15.85 12.52
C ALA A 199 -0.78 -17.03 12.35
#